data_AF-A0ABD5U3T0-F1
#
_entry.id   AF-A0ABD5U3T0-F1
#
_cell.length_a   1.000
_cell.length_b   1.000
_cell.length_c   1.000
_cell.angle_alpha   90.00
_cell.angle_beta   90.00
_cell.angle_gamma   90.00
#
_symmetry.space_group_name_H-M   'P 1'
#
loop_
_entity.id
_entity.type
_entity.pdbx_description
1 polymer ?
#
loop_
_entity_poly.entity_id
_entity_poly.type
_entity_poly.pdbx_seq_one_letter_code
_entity_poly.pdbx_strand_id
1 'polypeptide(L)'
;MADVNDAGGLEQKHVRQLELLEGSNLDERDREAIHAFHDHREAQGWAPTTLTTDLSTLRNAGERAATPLIDMGKSDLDDFLVLLTRPADEGGYELDPTGGGMYNYCRVLRLFFEWLNDRDEYGAYLFWEDIEIPSQEVRAKDPDMLLTPGDVEDLKQAAGRGRNTQRDRALITFLADGPRVTLTSQLRVGDVQVEGPDAHWKPNSEAVGGHKGLDDRKRPLLWSMGELKTWINFGHPDPENPRAPLWTTQGYDPERPQEGALSPDGIRSVLERTAERADIDKPVNPHAFRHAAMTRLSNEGGLNPQQIQHVAGWSDDRMLAIYDQTTDDQRNDGIRTQLGIPTAGEDDGPDMEPVPCSNCRELLQPSERFCPKCGEPKDPGVRLAKSRMTEDVSAGLINEADDPERTQLRARLQQELGKDEVVNLLMDRLLDE
;
A
#
# COMPACT_ATOMS: atom_id res chain seq x y z
N MET A 1 7.99 19.78 10.52
CA MET A 1 7.55 18.37 10.33
C MET A 1 7.45 18.08 8.83
N ALA A 2 7.16 16.86 8.38
CA ALA A 2 7.01 16.64 6.94
C ALA A 2 5.74 17.35 6.43
N ASP A 3 5.86 18.07 5.31
CA ASP A 3 4.73 18.68 4.60
C ASP A 3 4.01 17.59 3.79
N VAL A 4 2.68 17.58 3.76
CA VAL A 4 1.89 16.60 2.99
C VAL A 4 2.17 16.67 1.48
N ASN A 5 2.54 17.83 0.94
CA ASN A 5 2.88 18.00 -0.46
C ASN A 5 4.27 17.48 -0.79
N ASP A 6 5.18 17.52 0.17
CA ASP A 6 6.53 16.97 0.05
C ASP A 6 6.84 16.00 1.19
N ALA A 7 5.98 15.00 1.38
CA ALA A 7 6.09 14.06 2.51
C ALA A 7 7.41 13.26 2.47
N GLY A 8 8.02 13.16 1.29
CA GLY A 8 9.34 12.56 1.08
C GLY A 8 10.52 13.50 1.30
N GLY A 9 10.29 14.81 1.47
CA GLY A 9 11.31 15.84 1.62
C GLY A 9 12.21 15.95 0.39
N LEU A 10 11.68 15.82 -0.83
CA LEU A 10 12.42 15.81 -2.08
C LEU A 10 13.19 17.11 -2.31
N GLU A 11 12.58 18.26 -2.06
CA GLU A 11 13.25 19.55 -2.21
C GLU A 11 14.40 19.69 -1.22
N GLN A 12 14.13 19.37 0.05
CA GLN A 12 15.15 19.40 1.10
C GLN A 12 16.27 18.39 0.84
N LYS A 13 15.95 17.20 0.32
CA LYS A 13 16.94 16.19 -0.07
C LYS A 13 17.82 16.70 -1.21
N HIS A 14 17.24 17.39 -2.19
CA HIS A 14 17.99 17.95 -3.30
C HIS A 14 19.00 19.00 -2.82
N VAL A 15 18.52 19.99 -2.05
CA VAL A 15 19.37 21.03 -1.42
C VAL A 15 20.46 20.39 -0.56
N ARG A 16 20.11 19.40 0.26
CA ARG A 16 21.07 18.65 1.10
C ARG A 16 22.14 17.94 0.27
N GLN A 17 21.82 17.42 -0.92
CA GLN A 17 22.85 16.81 -1.77
C GLN A 17 23.83 17.83 -2.33
N LEU A 18 23.37 19.04 -2.67
CA LEU A 18 24.24 20.15 -3.08
C LEU A 18 25.15 20.58 -1.93
N GLU A 19 24.61 20.77 -0.72
CA GLU A 19 25.43 21.08 0.47
C GLU A 19 26.47 19.99 0.76
N LEU A 20 26.10 18.72 0.61
CA LEU A 20 27.02 17.61 0.78
C LEU A 20 28.11 17.59 -0.30
N LEU A 21 27.80 17.97 -1.53
CA LEU A 21 28.78 18.07 -2.62
C LEU A 21 29.86 19.12 -2.30
N GLU A 22 29.43 20.29 -1.79
CA GLU A 22 30.34 21.34 -1.33
C GLU A 22 31.23 20.90 -0.18
N GLY A 23 30.67 20.14 0.77
CA GLY A 23 31.38 19.66 1.96
C GLY A 23 32.21 18.39 1.75
N SER A 24 32.06 17.70 0.62
CA SER A 24 32.73 16.41 0.38
C SER A 24 34.20 16.57 -0.01
N ASN A 25 34.97 15.52 0.30
CA ASN A 25 36.42 15.46 0.04
C ASN A 25 36.71 14.85 -1.33
N LEU A 26 36.40 15.59 -2.40
CA LEU A 26 36.64 15.22 -3.79
C LEU A 26 37.63 16.20 -4.45
N ASP A 27 38.18 15.82 -5.60
CA ASP A 27 38.95 16.72 -6.46
C ASP A 27 38.06 17.92 -6.84
N GLU A 28 38.62 19.14 -6.78
CA GLU A 28 37.85 20.35 -7.05
C GLU A 28 37.31 20.37 -8.50
N ARG A 29 38.06 19.80 -9.45
CA ARG A 29 37.62 19.72 -10.85
C ARG A 29 36.45 18.76 -11.04
N ASP A 30 36.41 17.67 -10.26
CA ASP A 30 35.24 16.80 -10.21
C ASP A 30 34.04 17.57 -9.66
N ARG A 31 34.24 18.38 -8.60
CA ARG A 31 33.15 19.16 -8.00
C ARG A 31 32.57 20.12 -9.02
N GLU A 32 33.41 20.89 -9.67
CA GLU A 32 33.03 21.84 -10.73
C GLU A 32 32.29 21.13 -11.88
N ALA A 33 32.80 19.99 -12.35
CA ALA A 33 32.17 19.21 -13.41
C ALA A 33 30.80 18.64 -13.00
N ILE A 34 30.65 18.19 -11.75
CA ILE A 34 29.37 17.69 -11.23
C ILE A 34 28.34 18.82 -11.13
N HIS A 35 28.73 20.03 -10.69
CA HIS A 35 27.85 21.20 -10.71
C HIS A 35 27.41 21.55 -12.13
N ALA A 36 28.37 21.64 -13.07
CA ALA A 36 28.05 21.98 -14.46
C ALA A 36 27.14 20.92 -15.12
N PHE A 37 27.33 19.64 -14.82
CA PHE A 37 26.44 18.57 -15.25
C PHE A 37 25.04 18.68 -14.62
N HIS A 38 24.96 18.98 -13.33
CA HIS A 38 23.69 19.19 -12.64
C HIS A 38 22.92 20.39 -13.23
N ASP A 39 23.57 21.55 -13.41
CA ASP A 39 22.98 22.74 -14.01
C ASP A 39 22.47 22.45 -15.43
N HIS A 40 23.24 21.69 -16.21
CA HIS A 40 22.85 21.26 -17.55
C HIS A 40 21.55 20.43 -17.53
N ARG A 41 21.46 19.48 -16.61
CA ARG A 41 20.28 18.59 -16.45
C ARG A 41 19.09 19.38 -15.89
N GLU A 42 19.31 20.29 -14.95
CA GLU A 42 18.26 21.16 -14.45
C GLU A 42 17.70 22.06 -15.56
N ALA A 43 18.57 22.65 -16.39
CA ALA A 43 18.16 23.47 -17.54
C ALA A 43 17.35 22.68 -18.60
N GLN A 44 17.53 21.36 -18.68
CA GLN A 44 16.71 20.48 -19.52
C GLN A 44 15.35 20.14 -18.88
N GLY A 45 15.10 20.55 -17.64
CA GLY A 45 13.84 20.32 -16.93
C GLY A 45 13.72 18.92 -16.32
N TRP A 46 14.83 18.26 -16.00
CA TRP A 46 14.78 16.95 -15.33
C TRP A 46 14.19 17.04 -13.92
N ALA A 47 13.46 16.00 -13.51
CA ALA A 47 12.77 15.98 -12.22
C ALA A 47 13.74 16.05 -11.02
N PRO A 48 13.36 16.70 -9.90
CA PRO A 48 14.23 16.84 -8.72
C PRO A 48 14.74 15.52 -8.13
N THR A 49 13.95 14.45 -8.23
CA THR A 49 14.34 13.09 -7.81
C THR A 49 15.49 12.53 -8.64
N THR A 50 15.45 12.75 -9.96
CA THR A 50 16.51 12.36 -10.89
C THR A 50 17.76 13.17 -10.62
N LEU A 51 17.65 14.50 -10.49
CA LEU A 51 18.79 15.37 -10.18
C LEU A 51 19.46 15.00 -8.85
N THR A 52 18.67 14.70 -7.83
CA THR A 52 19.17 14.23 -6.52
C THR A 52 19.89 12.88 -6.63
N THR A 53 19.37 11.97 -7.45
CA THR A 53 19.99 10.66 -7.69
C THR A 53 21.32 10.84 -8.44
N ASP A 54 21.32 11.62 -9.51
CA ASP A 54 22.49 11.90 -10.33
C ASP A 54 23.60 12.56 -9.46
N LEU A 55 23.28 13.62 -8.70
CA LEU A 55 24.20 14.28 -7.76
C LEU A 55 24.79 13.32 -6.71
N SER A 56 23.93 12.59 -5.99
CA SER A 56 24.37 11.71 -4.92
C SER A 56 25.25 10.56 -5.46
N THR A 57 24.95 10.06 -6.65
CA THR A 57 25.72 9.00 -7.31
C THR A 57 27.09 9.51 -7.73
N LEU A 58 27.16 10.67 -8.38
CA LEU A 58 28.43 11.25 -8.84
C LEU A 58 29.31 11.68 -7.66
N ARG A 59 28.76 12.34 -6.64
CA ARG A 59 29.52 12.67 -5.43
C ARG A 59 30.11 11.41 -4.80
N ASN A 60 29.26 10.39 -4.57
CA ASN A 60 29.74 9.13 -4.00
C ASN A 60 30.77 8.45 -4.92
N ALA A 61 30.64 8.53 -6.24
CA ALA A 61 31.65 7.99 -7.15
C ALA A 61 32.99 8.71 -6.98
N GLY A 62 33.00 10.06 -6.96
CA GLY A 62 34.21 10.86 -6.78
C GLY A 62 34.87 10.66 -5.40
N GLU A 63 34.09 10.44 -4.34
CA GLU A 63 34.65 10.18 -3.00
C GLU A 63 35.24 8.77 -2.84
N ARG A 64 34.75 7.80 -3.63
CA ARG A 64 35.08 6.37 -3.46
C ARG A 64 36.09 5.87 -4.48
N ALA A 65 36.15 6.50 -5.64
CA ALA A 65 37.10 6.15 -6.67
C ALA A 65 38.53 6.54 -6.27
N ALA A 66 39.51 5.74 -6.72
CA ALA A 66 40.92 6.05 -6.51
C ALA A 66 41.41 7.18 -7.42
N THR A 67 40.76 7.35 -8.57
CA THR A 67 41.10 8.33 -9.61
C THR A 67 39.96 9.36 -9.68
N PRO A 68 40.26 10.68 -9.75
CA PRO A 68 39.24 11.69 -10.03
C PRO A 68 38.40 11.32 -11.24
N LEU A 69 37.09 11.55 -11.20
CA LEU A 69 36.17 11.16 -12.26
C LEU A 69 36.58 11.73 -13.61
N ILE A 70 36.98 13.00 -13.64
CA ILE A 70 37.44 13.66 -14.87
C ILE A 70 38.83 13.20 -15.37
N ASP A 71 39.54 12.40 -14.60
CA ASP A 71 40.82 11.79 -15.02
C ASP A 71 40.66 10.28 -15.31
N MET A 72 39.46 9.70 -15.12
CA MET A 72 39.23 8.27 -15.30
C MET A 72 39.36 7.82 -16.75
N GLY A 73 40.13 6.74 -16.96
CA GLY A 73 40.02 5.90 -18.14
C GLY A 73 39.07 4.71 -17.94
N LYS A 74 38.90 3.89 -18.98
CA LYS A 74 38.10 2.65 -18.91
C LYS A 74 38.56 1.71 -17.79
N SER A 75 39.88 1.56 -17.62
CA SER A 75 40.44 0.68 -16.59
C SER A 75 40.14 1.19 -15.18
N ASP A 76 40.23 2.50 -14.93
CA ASP A 76 39.85 3.09 -13.64
C ASP A 76 38.37 2.89 -13.32
N LEU A 77 37.50 3.04 -14.34
CA LEU A 77 36.08 2.76 -14.21
C LEU A 77 35.82 1.30 -13.85
N ASP A 78 36.48 0.36 -14.53
CA ASP A 78 36.32 -1.08 -14.26
C ASP A 78 36.76 -1.43 -12.83
N ASP A 79 37.90 -0.89 -12.39
CA ASP A 79 38.38 -1.05 -11.02
C ASP A 79 37.39 -0.47 -10.00
N PHE A 80 36.78 0.68 -10.31
CA PHE A 80 35.74 1.29 -9.47
C PHE A 80 34.46 0.44 -9.41
N LEU A 81 33.97 -0.09 -10.53
CA LEU A 81 32.79 -0.96 -10.54
C LEU A 81 33.06 -2.27 -9.78
N VAL A 82 34.26 -2.83 -9.87
CA VAL A 82 34.68 -3.98 -9.07
C VAL A 82 34.69 -3.62 -7.58
N LEU A 83 35.24 -2.46 -7.20
CA LEU A 83 35.21 -1.98 -5.81
C LEU A 83 33.78 -1.90 -5.25
N LEU A 84 32.81 -1.43 -6.05
CA LEU A 84 31.42 -1.33 -5.63
C LEU A 84 30.78 -2.69 -5.30
N THR A 85 31.18 -3.76 -5.99
CA THR A 85 30.65 -5.12 -5.77
C THR A 85 31.40 -5.91 -4.70
N ARG A 86 32.64 -5.52 -4.40
CA ARG A 86 33.49 -6.20 -3.41
C ARG A 86 32.80 -6.21 -2.03
N PRO A 87 32.95 -7.29 -1.24
CA PRO A 87 32.45 -7.34 0.13
C PRO A 87 32.92 -6.18 1.01
N ALA A 88 32.06 -5.75 1.94
CA ALA A 88 32.35 -4.62 2.82
C ALA A 88 33.54 -4.86 3.76
N ASP A 89 33.76 -6.10 4.18
CA ASP A 89 34.90 -6.53 5.01
C ASP A 89 36.24 -6.52 4.26
N GLU A 90 36.21 -6.53 2.93
CA GLU A 90 37.37 -6.35 2.04
C GLU A 90 37.54 -4.91 1.55
N GLY A 91 36.81 -3.95 2.15
CA GLY A 91 36.87 -2.53 1.81
C GLY A 91 36.03 -2.13 0.60
N GLY A 92 35.10 -2.99 0.15
CA GLY A 92 34.13 -2.68 -0.89
C GLY A 92 32.79 -2.15 -0.34
N TYR A 93 31.75 -2.20 -1.19
CA TYR A 93 30.42 -1.68 -0.89
C TYR A 93 29.30 -2.72 -1.01
N GLU A 94 29.64 -3.97 -1.35
CA GLU A 94 28.74 -5.12 -1.39
C GLU A 94 27.46 -4.88 -2.22
N LEU A 95 27.58 -4.09 -3.30
CA LEU A 95 26.44 -3.88 -4.20
C LEU A 95 26.18 -5.16 -5.01
N ASP A 96 24.91 -5.57 -5.06
CA ASP A 96 24.45 -6.59 -6.00
C ASP A 96 24.76 -6.12 -7.43
N PRO A 97 25.56 -6.87 -8.22
CA PRO A 97 25.91 -6.51 -9.60
C PRO A 97 24.70 -6.31 -10.51
N THR A 98 23.58 -6.96 -10.20
CA THR A 98 22.31 -6.85 -10.93
C THR A 98 21.29 -5.95 -10.23
N GLY A 99 21.65 -5.42 -9.05
CA GLY A 99 20.76 -4.62 -8.22
C GLY A 99 20.62 -3.17 -8.68
N GLY A 100 19.60 -2.50 -8.13
CA GLY A 100 19.31 -1.10 -8.46
C GLY A 100 20.44 -0.11 -8.11
N GLY A 101 21.27 -0.44 -7.13
CA GLY A 101 22.46 0.36 -6.78
C GLY A 101 23.48 0.39 -7.93
N MET A 102 23.86 -0.78 -8.43
CA MET A 102 24.78 -0.89 -9.58
C MET A 102 24.16 -0.28 -10.83
N TYR A 103 22.88 -0.55 -11.09
CA TYR A 103 22.14 0.09 -12.19
C TYR A 103 22.26 1.61 -12.17
N ASN A 104 22.08 2.25 -11.01
CA ASN A 104 22.17 3.69 -10.89
C ASN A 104 23.58 4.21 -11.15
N TYR A 105 24.63 3.55 -10.61
CA TYR A 105 26.01 3.93 -10.90
C TYR A 105 26.30 3.85 -12.41
N CYS A 106 26.06 2.71 -13.06
CA CYS A 106 26.31 2.56 -14.49
C CYS A 106 25.51 3.57 -15.33
N ARG A 107 24.22 3.76 -15.02
CA ARG A 107 23.36 4.71 -15.75
C ARG A 107 23.88 6.14 -15.62
N VAL A 108 24.19 6.60 -14.41
CA VAL A 108 24.58 7.99 -14.16
C VAL A 108 25.98 8.26 -14.69
N LEU A 109 26.94 7.35 -14.47
CA LEU A 109 28.30 7.49 -14.98
C LEU A 109 28.30 7.53 -16.51
N ARG A 110 27.50 6.67 -17.17
CA ARG A 110 27.33 6.72 -18.62
C ARG A 110 26.88 8.09 -19.12
N LEU A 111 25.81 8.63 -18.53
CA LEU A 111 25.30 9.96 -18.89
C LEU A 111 26.31 11.08 -18.62
N PHE A 112 27.05 10.98 -17.52
CA PHE A 112 28.05 11.97 -17.14
C PHE A 112 29.25 11.95 -18.10
N PHE A 113 29.80 10.78 -18.41
CA PHE A 113 30.92 10.66 -19.35
C PHE A 113 30.53 10.98 -20.80
N GLU A 114 29.31 10.63 -21.22
CA GLU A 114 28.74 11.08 -22.49
C GLU A 114 28.71 12.62 -22.55
N TRP A 115 28.20 13.27 -21.49
CA TRP A 115 28.14 14.72 -21.41
C TRP A 115 29.53 15.39 -21.39
N LEU A 116 30.50 14.82 -20.66
CA LEU A 116 31.88 15.31 -20.67
C LEU A 116 32.52 15.18 -22.05
N ASN A 117 32.29 14.06 -22.74
CA ASN A 117 32.82 13.80 -24.07
C ASN A 117 32.32 14.83 -25.12
N ASP A 118 31.10 15.34 -24.96
CA ASP A 118 30.48 16.29 -25.88
C ASP A 118 30.94 17.76 -25.67
N ARG A 119 31.93 17.99 -24.81
CA ARG A 119 32.36 19.32 -24.36
C ARG A 119 33.85 19.52 -24.59
N ASP A 120 34.20 20.49 -25.42
CA ASP A 120 35.60 20.79 -25.79
C ASP A 120 36.52 21.14 -24.60
N GLU A 121 35.94 21.61 -23.49
CA GLU A 121 36.67 21.96 -22.26
C GLU A 121 37.13 20.73 -21.46
N TYR A 122 36.56 19.55 -21.73
CA TYR A 122 36.95 18.28 -21.12
C TYR A 122 37.66 17.36 -22.13
N GLY A 123 38.19 16.24 -21.63
CA GLY A 123 38.84 15.21 -22.46
C GLY A 123 37.88 14.36 -23.28
N ALA A 124 38.43 13.43 -24.07
CA ALA A 124 37.65 12.46 -24.81
C ALA A 124 37.37 11.22 -23.95
N TYR A 125 36.09 10.92 -23.71
CA TYR A 125 35.65 9.79 -22.86
C TYR A 125 34.91 8.73 -23.68
N LEU A 126 35.47 8.33 -24.82
CA LEU A 126 34.83 7.41 -25.78
C LEU A 126 34.31 6.10 -25.17
N PHE A 127 34.86 5.69 -24.02
CA PHE A 127 34.44 4.51 -23.30
C PHE A 127 33.02 4.58 -22.72
N TRP A 128 32.37 5.75 -22.71
CA TRP A 128 31.01 5.91 -22.19
C TRP A 128 30.01 4.97 -22.90
N GLU A 129 30.23 4.69 -24.20
CA GLU A 129 29.39 3.78 -24.99
C GLU A 129 29.48 2.32 -24.49
N ASP A 130 30.65 1.95 -23.97
CA ASP A 130 30.98 0.61 -23.46
C ASP A 130 30.48 0.40 -22.01
N ILE A 131 29.87 1.41 -21.38
CA ILE A 131 29.30 1.27 -20.04
C ILE A 131 28.00 0.47 -20.15
N GLU A 132 28.10 -0.81 -19.79
CA GLU A 132 26.97 -1.72 -19.71
C GLU A 132 26.08 -1.36 -18.51
N ILE A 133 24.79 -1.16 -18.78
CA ILE A 133 23.78 -0.94 -17.75
C ILE A 133 23.17 -2.30 -17.42
N PRO A 134 23.27 -2.78 -16.17
CA PRO A 134 22.69 -4.06 -15.78
C PRO A 134 21.19 -4.12 -16.06
N SER A 135 20.75 -5.20 -16.71
CA SER A 135 19.32 -5.47 -16.87
C SER A 135 18.67 -5.63 -15.50
N GLN A 136 17.57 -4.91 -15.28
CA GLN A 136 16.71 -5.10 -14.11
C GLN A 136 15.68 -6.17 -14.47
N GLU A 137 16.10 -7.44 -14.51
CA GLU A 137 15.15 -8.54 -14.73
C GLU A 137 14.09 -8.53 -13.63
N VAL A 138 12.82 -8.52 -14.03
CA VAL A 138 11.71 -8.65 -13.09
C VAL A 138 11.62 -10.12 -12.69
N ARG A 139 12.28 -10.47 -11.58
CA ARG A 139 12.11 -11.81 -10.99
C ARG A 139 10.67 -11.95 -10.49
N ALA A 140 9.99 -13.01 -10.91
CA ALA A 140 8.74 -13.42 -10.27
C ALA A 140 9.03 -13.63 -8.78
N LYS A 141 8.23 -13.00 -7.91
CA LYS A 141 8.36 -13.23 -6.47
C LYS A 141 7.83 -14.62 -6.14
N ASP A 142 8.46 -15.24 -5.15
CA ASP A 142 7.95 -16.47 -4.55
C ASP A 142 6.50 -16.25 -4.07
N PRO A 143 5.52 -17.00 -4.59
CA PRO A 143 4.11 -16.89 -4.19
C PRO A 143 3.92 -17.05 -2.68
N ASP A 144 4.72 -17.88 -2.01
CA ASP A 144 4.62 -18.14 -0.57
C ASP A 144 5.02 -16.90 0.26
N MET A 145 5.80 -15.99 -0.32
CA MET A 145 6.23 -14.74 0.29
C MET A 145 5.26 -13.58 0.04
N LEU A 146 4.12 -13.83 -0.60
CA LEU A 146 3.07 -12.84 -0.77
C LEU A 146 2.19 -12.72 0.48
N LEU A 147 1.82 -11.47 0.79
CA LEU A 147 0.83 -11.19 1.83
C LEU A 147 -0.54 -11.70 1.37
N THR A 148 -1.15 -12.53 2.21
CA THR A 148 -2.49 -13.07 2.04
C THR A 148 -3.52 -12.16 2.71
N PRO A 149 -4.83 -12.36 2.45
CA PRO A 149 -5.87 -11.64 3.19
C PRO A 149 -5.78 -11.89 4.71
N GLY A 150 -5.36 -13.10 5.13
CA GLY A 150 -5.11 -13.42 6.54
C GLY A 150 -3.97 -12.60 7.14
N ASP A 151 -2.83 -12.51 6.44
CA ASP A 151 -1.69 -11.68 6.88
C ASP A 151 -2.10 -10.20 7.07
N VAL A 152 -2.94 -9.67 6.16
CA VAL A 152 -3.45 -8.29 6.27
C VAL A 152 -4.37 -8.12 7.48
N GLU A 153 -5.20 -9.11 7.79
CA GLU A 153 -6.07 -9.10 8.97
C GLU A 153 -5.24 -9.14 10.26
N ASP A 154 -4.23 -10.00 10.33
CA ASP A 154 -3.33 -10.12 11.49
C ASP A 154 -2.56 -8.82 11.73
N LEU A 155 -2.05 -8.18 10.66
CA LEU A 155 -1.43 -6.86 10.72
C LEU A 155 -2.41 -5.79 11.23
N LYS A 156 -3.66 -5.82 10.78
CA LYS A 156 -4.72 -4.89 11.22
C LYS A 156 -5.07 -5.10 12.71
N GLN A 157 -5.13 -6.34 13.19
CA GLN A 157 -5.32 -6.65 14.61
C GLN A 157 -4.10 -6.23 15.44
N ALA A 158 -2.88 -6.44 14.95
CA ALA A 158 -1.64 -5.98 15.59
C ALA A 158 -1.54 -4.45 15.66
N ALA A 159 -1.98 -3.74 14.62
CA ALA A 159 -2.11 -2.28 14.63
C ALA A 159 -3.11 -1.80 15.71
N GLY A 160 -4.17 -2.59 15.94
CA GLY A 160 -5.14 -2.39 17.03
C GLY A 160 -4.53 -2.20 18.41
N ARG A 161 -3.41 -2.90 18.67
CA ARG A 161 -2.67 -2.90 19.94
C ARG A 161 -1.64 -1.75 20.05
N GLY A 162 -1.53 -0.91 19.02
CA GLY A 162 -0.57 0.20 18.95
C GLY A 162 -1.08 1.50 19.57
N ARG A 163 -0.23 2.55 19.54
CA ARG A 163 -0.59 3.89 20.03
C ARG A 163 -1.52 4.67 19.09
N ASN A 164 -1.46 4.41 17.79
CA ASN A 164 -2.26 5.09 16.76
C ASN A 164 -3.22 4.11 16.10
N THR A 165 -3.99 3.40 16.93
CA THR A 165 -4.82 2.24 16.54
C THR A 165 -5.63 2.48 15.27
N GLN A 166 -6.47 3.51 15.22
CA GLN A 166 -7.37 3.73 14.08
C GLN A 166 -6.59 4.12 12.80
N ARG A 167 -5.59 5.01 12.93
CA ARG A 167 -4.74 5.43 11.80
C ARG A 167 -4.01 4.25 11.18
N ASP A 168 -3.34 3.45 12.02
CA ASP A 168 -2.46 2.38 11.54
C ASP A 168 -3.29 1.25 10.89
N ARG A 169 -4.49 0.96 11.40
CA ARG A 169 -5.46 0.04 10.77
C ARG A 169 -5.94 0.52 9.41
N ALA A 170 -6.33 1.78 9.31
CA ALA A 170 -6.75 2.40 8.05
C ALA A 170 -5.60 2.45 7.04
N LEU A 171 -4.37 2.74 7.48
CA LEU A 171 -3.18 2.75 6.64
C LEU A 171 -2.86 1.37 6.06
N ILE A 172 -2.88 0.32 6.88
CA ILE A 172 -2.60 -1.05 6.44
C ILE A 172 -3.62 -1.52 5.40
N THR A 173 -4.91 -1.30 5.67
CA THR A 173 -5.97 -1.69 4.72
C THR A 173 -5.93 -0.86 3.44
N PHE A 174 -5.60 0.43 3.53
CA PHE A 174 -5.37 1.26 2.34
C PHE A 174 -4.18 0.78 1.51
N LEU A 175 -3.09 0.35 2.14
CA LEU A 175 -1.96 -0.25 1.41
C LEU A 175 -2.34 -1.58 0.75
N ALA A 176 -3.28 -2.34 1.32
CA ALA A 176 -3.81 -3.58 0.73
C ALA A 176 -4.66 -3.34 -0.55
N ASP A 177 -5.09 -2.11 -0.80
CA ASP A 177 -5.67 -1.70 -2.10
C ASP A 177 -4.58 -1.45 -3.17
N GLY A 178 -3.30 -1.48 -2.78
CA GLY A 178 -2.13 -1.41 -3.65
C GLY A 178 -1.65 -0.02 -4.13
N PRO A 179 -1.93 1.12 -3.47
CA PRO A 179 -1.35 2.40 -3.87
C PRO A 179 0.18 2.42 -3.72
N ARG A 180 0.86 3.33 -4.44
CA ARG A 180 2.29 3.56 -4.22
C ARG A 180 2.47 4.34 -2.91
N VAL A 181 3.48 3.99 -2.11
CA VAL A 181 3.73 4.62 -0.80
C VAL A 181 3.89 6.14 -0.87
N THR A 182 4.51 6.67 -1.93
CA THR A 182 4.67 8.12 -2.11
C THR A 182 3.32 8.81 -2.27
N LEU A 183 2.41 8.23 -3.06
CA LEU A 183 1.03 8.70 -3.19
C LEU A 183 0.33 8.63 -1.83
N THR A 184 0.41 7.48 -1.16
CA THR A 184 -0.18 7.27 0.15
C THR A 184 0.24 8.35 1.13
N SER A 185 1.55 8.62 1.25
CA SER A 185 2.08 9.64 2.19
C SER A 185 1.66 11.07 1.87
N GLN A 186 1.30 11.35 0.62
CA GLN A 186 0.95 12.70 0.15
C GLN A 186 -0.57 12.95 0.08
N LEU A 187 -1.40 11.98 0.48
CA LEU A 187 -2.85 12.15 0.50
C LEU A 187 -3.28 13.12 1.60
N ARG A 188 -4.28 13.93 1.28
CA ARG A 188 -4.99 14.78 2.22
C ARG A 188 -6.38 14.22 2.51
N VAL A 189 -7.02 14.71 3.56
CA VAL A 189 -8.41 14.36 3.87
C VAL A 189 -9.34 14.65 2.68
N GLY A 190 -9.15 15.79 2.00
CA GLY A 190 -9.95 16.18 0.83
C GLY A 190 -9.70 15.35 -0.45
N ASP A 191 -8.71 14.45 -0.43
CA ASP A 191 -8.38 13.57 -1.55
C ASP A 191 -9.12 12.23 -1.49
N VAL A 192 -9.87 11.97 -0.41
CA VAL A 192 -10.59 10.71 -0.19
C VAL A 192 -12.07 10.97 0.06
N GLN A 193 -12.92 10.24 -0.67
CA GLN A 193 -14.35 10.17 -0.45
C GLN A 193 -14.71 8.75 0.02
N VAL A 194 -15.17 8.64 1.27
CA VAL A 194 -15.54 7.35 1.89
C VAL A 194 -17.06 7.14 1.97
N GLU A 195 -17.85 8.16 1.61
CA GLU A 195 -19.31 8.11 1.68
C GLU A 195 -19.95 7.92 0.30
N GLY A 196 -21.03 7.12 0.28
CA GLY A 196 -21.86 6.91 -0.90
C GLY A 196 -21.31 5.90 -1.91
N PRO A 197 -22.04 5.68 -3.02
CA PRO A 197 -21.69 4.66 -4.02
C PRO A 197 -20.47 5.01 -4.87
N ASP A 198 -19.97 6.25 -4.82
CA ASP A 198 -18.76 6.73 -5.51
C ASP A 198 -17.59 6.88 -4.51
N ALA A 199 -17.36 5.88 -3.64
CA ALA A 199 -16.23 5.92 -2.70
C ALA A 199 -14.90 5.75 -3.46
N HIS A 200 -14.04 6.76 -3.38
CA HIS A 200 -12.82 6.85 -4.18
C HIS A 200 -11.73 7.66 -3.48
N TRP A 201 -10.51 7.58 -4.02
CA TRP A 201 -9.43 8.52 -3.71
C TRP A 201 -8.83 9.08 -5.00
N LYS A 202 -8.12 10.20 -4.90
CA LYS A 202 -7.37 10.79 -6.02
C LYS A 202 -5.97 11.21 -5.55
N PRO A 203 -4.97 11.25 -6.45
CA PRO A 203 -3.67 11.81 -6.09
C PRO A 203 -3.77 13.29 -5.72
N ASN A 204 -2.94 13.73 -4.77
CA ASN A 204 -2.81 15.14 -4.40
C ASN A 204 -2.16 15.93 -5.54
N SER A 205 -2.93 16.76 -6.23
CA SER A 205 -2.45 17.51 -7.41
C SER A 205 -1.37 18.55 -7.12
N GLU A 206 -1.15 18.94 -5.85
CA GLU A 206 -0.09 19.90 -5.48
C GLU A 206 1.17 19.20 -4.93
N ALA A 207 1.28 17.87 -5.07
CA ALA A 207 2.40 17.13 -4.51
C ALA A 207 3.70 17.33 -5.32
N VAL A 208 4.80 17.57 -4.61
CA VAL A 208 6.14 17.75 -5.15
C VAL A 208 6.70 16.43 -5.68
N GLY A 209 7.46 16.51 -6.77
CA GLY A 209 8.09 15.37 -7.42
C GLY A 209 7.24 14.68 -8.50
N GLY A 210 5.96 15.06 -8.60
CA GLY A 210 5.01 14.54 -9.56
C GLY A 210 4.70 13.06 -9.33
N HIS A 211 3.47 12.64 -9.59
CA HIS A 211 3.03 11.26 -9.38
C HIS A 211 3.59 10.26 -10.43
N LYS A 212 4.76 10.53 -11.01
CA LYS A 212 5.36 9.81 -12.15
C LYS A 212 4.39 9.68 -13.34
N GLY A 213 3.74 10.77 -13.73
CA GLY A 213 2.79 10.78 -14.84
C GLY A 213 1.44 10.10 -14.53
N LEU A 214 1.13 9.86 -13.24
CA LEU A 214 -0.25 9.55 -12.85
C LEU A 214 -1.15 10.74 -13.16
N ASP A 215 -2.31 10.44 -13.73
CA ASP A 215 -3.39 11.40 -13.86
C ASP A 215 -4.09 11.65 -12.52
N ASP A 216 -4.79 12.79 -12.43
CA ASP A 216 -5.64 13.16 -11.29
C ASP A 216 -6.96 12.36 -11.26
N ARG A 217 -7.01 11.19 -11.91
CA ARG A 217 -8.22 10.39 -11.97
C ARG A 217 -8.51 9.78 -10.60
N LYS A 218 -9.80 9.74 -10.29
CA LYS A 218 -10.35 9.00 -9.16
C LYS A 218 -10.02 7.50 -9.32
N ARG A 219 -9.75 6.84 -8.21
CA ARG A 219 -9.56 5.39 -8.10
C ARG A 219 -10.48 4.85 -7.03
N PRO A 220 -11.12 3.70 -7.25
CA PRO A 220 -12.04 3.14 -6.27
C PRO A 220 -11.30 2.80 -4.97
N LEU A 221 -11.97 3.03 -3.84
CA LEU A 221 -11.58 2.39 -2.59
C LEU A 221 -12.10 0.94 -2.61
N LEU A 222 -11.25 -0.01 -2.24
CA LEU A 222 -11.62 -1.43 -2.24
C LEU A 222 -11.85 -1.91 -0.80
N TRP A 223 -10.87 -2.56 -0.18
CA TRP A 223 -11.00 -3.13 1.16
C TRP A 223 -10.88 -2.08 2.26
N SER A 224 -10.26 -0.95 1.96
CA SER A 224 -9.94 0.10 2.93
C SER A 224 -11.11 0.98 3.37
N MET A 225 -12.25 0.93 2.68
CA MET A 225 -13.36 1.87 2.86
C MET A 225 -13.85 1.97 4.31
N GLY A 226 -14.06 0.82 4.97
CA GLY A 226 -14.57 0.77 6.34
C GLY A 226 -13.60 1.38 7.35
N GLU A 227 -12.34 0.98 7.32
CA GLU A 227 -11.32 1.47 8.25
C GLU A 227 -10.98 2.95 7.99
N LEU A 228 -10.95 3.39 6.72
CA LEU A 228 -10.79 4.80 6.36
C LEU A 228 -11.94 5.65 6.89
N LYS A 229 -13.18 5.19 6.77
CA LYS A 229 -14.34 5.87 7.33
C LYS A 229 -14.24 6.00 8.85
N THR A 230 -13.84 4.93 9.54
CA THR A 230 -13.62 4.99 10.99
C THR A 230 -12.51 5.97 11.36
N TRP A 231 -11.38 5.93 10.64
CA TRP A 231 -10.27 6.84 10.88
C TRP A 231 -10.67 8.30 10.68
N ILE A 232 -11.25 8.65 9.53
CA ILE A 232 -11.62 10.04 9.22
C ILE A 232 -12.67 10.56 10.21
N ASN A 233 -13.70 9.77 10.52
CA ASN A 233 -14.82 10.26 11.34
C ASN A 233 -14.53 10.27 12.85
N PHE A 234 -13.66 9.38 13.35
CA PHE A 234 -13.51 9.19 14.80
C PHE A 234 -12.07 9.30 15.32
N GLY A 235 -11.06 9.18 14.45
CA GLY A 235 -9.66 9.15 14.88
C GLY A 235 -8.81 10.31 14.40
N HIS A 236 -9.15 10.87 13.25
CA HIS A 236 -8.37 11.92 12.63
C HIS A 236 -8.48 13.22 13.43
N PRO A 237 -7.35 13.92 13.73
CA PRO A 237 -7.36 15.09 14.59
C PRO A 237 -7.99 16.35 13.95
N ASP A 238 -8.08 16.40 12.63
CA ASP A 238 -8.62 17.55 11.88
C ASP A 238 -9.37 17.11 10.60
N PRO A 239 -10.51 16.41 10.73
CA PRO A 239 -11.18 15.73 9.61
C PRO A 239 -12.02 16.66 8.73
N GLU A 240 -12.33 17.87 9.19
CA GLU A 240 -13.08 18.86 8.40
C GLU A 240 -12.17 19.69 7.49
N ASN A 241 -10.86 19.61 7.68
CA ASN A 241 -9.90 20.36 6.90
C ASN A 241 -9.42 19.55 5.68
N PRO A 242 -9.83 19.92 4.45
CA PRO A 242 -9.47 19.16 3.26
C PRO A 242 -7.97 19.23 2.93
N ARG A 243 -7.21 20.17 3.53
CA ARG A 243 -5.76 20.31 3.33
C ARG A 243 -4.93 19.51 4.34
N ALA A 244 -5.56 18.97 5.39
CA ALA A 244 -4.88 18.15 6.39
C ALA A 244 -4.32 16.86 5.79
N PRO A 245 -3.11 16.41 6.13
CA PRO A 245 -2.61 15.10 5.73
C PRO A 245 -3.53 14.00 6.23
N LEU A 246 -3.93 13.09 5.35
CA LEU A 246 -4.76 11.95 5.70
C LEU A 246 -4.09 11.09 6.79
N TRP A 247 -2.76 11.00 6.74
CA TRP A 247 -1.95 10.22 7.66
C TRP A 247 -1.11 11.13 8.54
N THR A 248 -1.66 11.56 9.67
CA THR A 248 -0.99 12.47 10.59
C THR A 248 0.00 11.75 11.52
N THR A 249 1.08 12.44 11.87
CA THR A 249 1.97 12.07 12.99
C THR A 249 1.32 12.44 14.33
N GLN A 250 1.84 11.91 15.45
CA GLN A 250 1.29 12.23 16.78
C GLN A 250 1.43 13.71 17.17
N GLY A 251 2.38 14.43 16.57
CA GLY A 251 2.62 15.85 16.83
C GLY A 251 1.91 16.78 15.85
N TYR A 252 0.91 16.29 15.11
CA TYR A 252 0.16 17.12 14.16
C TYR A 252 -0.48 18.32 14.87
N ASP A 253 -0.32 19.49 14.25
CA ASP A 253 -0.81 20.77 14.74
C ASP A 253 -1.83 21.33 13.73
N PRO A 254 -3.12 21.43 14.10
CA PRO A 254 -4.15 22.01 13.23
C PRO A 254 -3.88 23.45 12.79
N GLU A 255 -3.05 24.21 13.52
CA GLU A 255 -2.64 25.56 13.11
C GLU A 255 -1.66 25.54 11.92
N ARG A 256 -1.04 24.39 11.66
CA ARG A 256 -0.13 24.15 10.52
C ARG A 256 -0.61 22.95 9.72
N PRO A 257 -1.77 23.08 9.05
CA PRO A 257 -2.53 21.92 8.61
C PRO A 257 -1.87 21.12 7.49
N GLN A 258 -0.84 21.63 6.81
CA GLN A 258 -0.10 20.87 5.80
C GLN A 258 1.13 20.16 6.38
N GLU A 259 1.57 20.52 7.59
CA GLU A 259 2.68 19.86 8.27
C GLU A 259 2.21 18.61 9.02
N GLY A 260 3.18 17.79 9.48
CA GLY A 260 2.89 16.65 10.34
C GLY A 260 2.40 15.42 9.60
N ALA A 261 2.61 15.34 8.27
CA ALA A 261 2.33 14.14 7.48
C ALA A 261 3.27 12.98 7.85
N LEU A 262 2.79 11.74 7.74
CA LEU A 262 3.65 10.56 7.78
C LEU A 262 4.46 10.48 6.48
N SER A 263 5.78 10.56 6.62
CA SER A 263 6.70 10.32 5.50
C SER A 263 6.64 8.86 5.02
N PRO A 264 7.11 8.55 3.80
CA PRO A 264 7.25 7.17 3.34
C PRO A 264 8.07 6.28 4.31
N ASP A 265 9.09 6.84 4.96
CA ASP A 265 9.89 6.12 5.95
C ASP A 265 9.10 5.92 7.25
N GLY A 266 8.31 6.92 7.66
CA GLY A 266 7.36 6.79 8.78
C GLY A 266 6.32 5.69 8.55
N ILE A 267 5.80 5.56 7.32
CA ILE A 267 4.90 4.46 6.93
C ILE A 267 5.62 3.11 7.03
N ARG A 268 6.87 3.00 6.54
CA ARG A 268 7.66 1.76 6.67
C ARG A 268 7.87 1.38 8.13
N SER A 269 8.19 2.34 9.00
CA SER A 269 8.32 2.08 10.43
C SER A 269 6.99 1.69 11.10
N VAL A 270 5.84 2.17 10.60
CA VAL A 270 4.53 1.65 11.06
C VAL A 270 4.41 0.17 10.72
N LEU A 271 4.67 -0.18 9.45
CA LEU A 271 4.57 -1.55 8.95
C LEU A 271 5.51 -2.52 9.68
N GLU A 272 6.78 -2.14 9.87
CA GLU A 272 7.79 -2.92 10.60
C GLU A 272 7.31 -3.24 12.02
N ARG A 273 6.94 -2.22 12.79
CA ARG A 273 6.43 -2.42 14.16
C ARG A 273 5.14 -3.24 14.21
N THR A 274 4.30 -3.20 13.18
CA THR A 274 3.07 -4.01 13.14
C THR A 274 3.36 -5.44 12.76
N ALA A 275 4.34 -5.69 11.88
CA ALA A 275 4.80 -7.02 11.53
C ALA A 275 5.41 -7.73 12.74
N GLU A 276 6.29 -7.05 13.48
CA GLU A 276 6.87 -7.56 14.74
C GLU A 276 5.79 -7.94 15.77
N ARG A 277 4.69 -7.16 15.84
CA ARG A 277 3.56 -7.44 16.75
C ARG A 277 2.64 -8.55 16.27
N ALA A 278 2.62 -8.80 14.95
CA ALA A 278 1.82 -9.85 14.32
C ALA A 278 2.59 -11.18 14.19
N ASP A 279 3.91 -11.16 14.41
CA ASP A 279 4.79 -12.33 14.24
C ASP A 279 4.75 -12.89 12.81
N ILE A 280 4.83 -11.98 11.82
CA ILE A 280 4.82 -12.33 10.39
C ILE A 280 6.23 -12.30 9.82
N ASP A 281 6.70 -13.46 9.37
CA ASP A 281 8.03 -13.65 8.75
C ASP A 281 8.12 -13.17 7.29
N LYS A 282 6.98 -12.89 6.66
CA LYS A 282 6.91 -12.40 5.28
C LYS A 282 7.36 -10.94 5.17
N PRO A 283 7.79 -10.47 3.98
CA PRO A 283 8.15 -9.07 3.80
C PRO A 283 6.93 -8.15 4.00
N VAL A 284 6.92 -7.35 5.08
CA VAL A 284 5.86 -6.37 5.36
C VAL A 284 6.34 -4.96 5.03
N ASN A 285 6.29 -4.61 3.75
CA ASN A 285 6.65 -3.28 3.25
C ASN A 285 5.69 -2.84 2.13
N PRO A 286 5.65 -1.54 1.76
CA PRO A 286 4.67 -1.05 0.80
C PRO A 286 4.76 -1.72 -0.58
N HIS A 287 5.95 -2.15 -1.00
CA HIS A 287 6.10 -2.89 -2.25
C HIS A 287 5.53 -4.32 -2.16
N ALA A 288 5.60 -4.96 -0.99
CA ALA A 288 4.97 -6.26 -0.77
C ALA A 288 3.44 -6.16 -0.79
N PHE A 289 2.87 -5.16 -0.09
CA PHE A 289 1.44 -4.85 -0.14
C PHE A 289 0.95 -4.60 -1.56
N ARG A 290 1.65 -3.72 -2.30
CA ARG A 290 1.31 -3.46 -3.70
C ARG A 290 1.41 -4.71 -4.56
N HIS A 291 2.44 -5.52 -4.38
CA HIS A 291 2.60 -6.74 -5.16
C HIS A 291 1.46 -7.73 -4.87
N ALA A 292 1.17 -7.98 -3.59
CA ALA A 292 0.04 -8.82 -3.17
C ALA A 292 -1.29 -8.31 -3.74
N ALA A 293 -1.55 -7.00 -3.66
CA ALA A 293 -2.76 -6.39 -4.22
C ALA A 293 -2.88 -6.59 -5.74
N MET A 294 -1.80 -6.38 -6.49
CA MET A 294 -1.84 -6.55 -7.95
C MET A 294 -2.00 -8.01 -8.36
N THR A 295 -1.26 -8.93 -7.72
CA THR A 295 -1.42 -10.37 -7.94
C THR A 295 -2.84 -10.82 -7.64
N ARG A 296 -3.40 -10.34 -6.53
CA ARG A 296 -4.78 -10.61 -6.12
C ARG A 296 -5.79 -10.12 -7.16
N LEU A 297 -5.70 -8.87 -7.58
CA LEU A 297 -6.61 -8.29 -8.58
C LEU A 297 -6.48 -8.98 -9.95
N SER A 298 -5.28 -9.46 -10.31
CA SER A 298 -5.04 -10.25 -11.52
C SER A 298 -5.61 -11.65 -11.45
N ASN A 299 -5.57 -12.32 -10.28
CA ASN A 299 -5.92 -13.72 -10.14
C ASN A 299 -7.38 -13.98 -9.69
N GLU A 300 -8.01 -13.08 -8.93
CA GLU A 300 -9.34 -13.30 -8.32
C GLU A 300 -10.51 -13.25 -9.33
N GLY A 301 -10.26 -13.04 -10.62
CA GLY A 301 -11.26 -13.17 -11.69
C GLY A 301 -12.43 -12.19 -11.53
N GLY A 302 -12.27 -10.97 -12.04
CA GLY A 302 -13.37 -9.98 -12.01
C GLY A 302 -13.05 -8.62 -12.62
N LEU A 303 -11.77 -8.29 -12.74
CA LEU A 303 -11.31 -7.08 -13.42
C LEU A 303 -10.56 -7.44 -14.69
N ASN A 304 -10.84 -6.71 -15.76
CA ASN A 304 -10.05 -6.77 -16.98
C ASN A 304 -8.70 -6.03 -16.79
N PRO A 305 -7.70 -6.31 -17.66
CA PRO A 305 -6.42 -5.61 -17.68
C PRO A 305 -6.49 -4.09 -17.51
N GLN A 306 -7.41 -3.43 -18.21
CA GLN A 306 -7.55 -1.98 -18.19
C GLN A 306 -8.07 -1.46 -16.84
N GLN A 307 -8.97 -2.21 -16.19
CA GLN A 307 -9.46 -1.90 -14.85
C GLN A 307 -8.35 -2.07 -13.81
N ILE A 308 -7.53 -3.12 -13.92
CA ILE A 308 -6.39 -3.35 -13.02
C ILE A 308 -5.36 -2.21 -13.20
N GLN A 309 -5.03 -1.83 -14.43
CA GLN A 309 -4.16 -0.68 -14.69
C GLN A 309 -4.71 0.62 -14.11
N HIS A 310 -6.03 0.82 -14.20
CA HIS A 310 -6.69 1.97 -13.61
C HIS A 310 -6.59 1.94 -12.08
N VAL A 311 -6.77 0.81 -11.41
CA VAL A 311 -6.56 0.71 -9.95
C VAL A 311 -5.09 0.94 -9.60
N ALA A 312 -4.17 0.33 -10.36
CA ALA A 312 -2.74 0.41 -10.12
C ALA A 312 -2.15 1.80 -10.39
N GLY A 313 -2.78 2.58 -11.28
CA GLY A 313 -2.21 3.79 -11.86
C GLY A 313 -0.95 3.47 -12.69
N TRP A 314 -1.06 2.50 -13.60
CA TRP A 314 -0.04 2.20 -14.60
C TRP A 314 -0.35 2.89 -15.93
N SER A 315 0.71 3.34 -16.60
CA SER A 315 0.65 3.87 -17.97
C SER A 315 1.17 2.88 -19.01
N ASP A 316 1.75 1.76 -18.60
CA ASP A 316 2.32 0.71 -19.46
C ASP A 316 1.69 -0.66 -19.15
N ASP A 317 1.19 -1.32 -20.19
CA ASP A 317 0.53 -2.62 -20.14
C ASP A 317 1.48 -3.76 -19.74
N ARG A 318 2.79 -3.61 -20.00
CA ARG A 318 3.81 -4.63 -19.67
C ARG A 318 3.84 -4.97 -18.19
N MET A 319 3.40 -4.05 -17.33
CA MET A 319 3.35 -4.25 -15.89
C MET A 319 2.41 -5.40 -15.48
N LEU A 320 1.36 -5.68 -16.25
CA LEU A 320 0.40 -6.75 -15.93
C LEU A 320 1.04 -8.14 -16.01
N ALA A 321 1.95 -8.36 -16.96
CA ALA A 321 2.61 -9.65 -17.15
C ALA A 321 3.41 -10.12 -15.93
N ILE A 322 3.80 -9.19 -15.04
CA ILE A 322 4.52 -9.48 -13.79
C ILE A 322 3.61 -10.18 -12.77
N TYR A 323 2.31 -9.89 -12.81
CA TYR A 323 1.35 -10.28 -11.76
C TYR A 323 0.38 -11.36 -12.22
N ASP A 324 0.33 -11.63 -13.52
CA ASP A 324 -0.49 -12.69 -14.07
C ASP A 324 0.17 -14.06 -13.84
N GLN A 325 -0.25 -14.73 -12.77
CA GLN A 325 0.13 -16.11 -12.45
C GLN A 325 -0.95 -17.12 -12.86
N THR A 326 -1.97 -16.66 -13.60
CA THR A 326 -3.06 -17.55 -13.99
C THR A 326 -2.58 -18.59 -15.00
N THR A 327 -2.98 -19.85 -14.78
CA THR A 327 -2.85 -20.91 -15.78
C THR A 327 -3.86 -20.68 -16.90
N ASP A 328 -3.61 -21.26 -18.08
CA ASP A 328 -4.56 -21.16 -19.19
C ASP A 328 -5.94 -21.71 -18.82
N ASP A 329 -6.01 -22.73 -17.95
CA ASP A 329 -7.25 -23.27 -17.44
C ASP A 329 -7.99 -22.26 -16.55
N GLN A 330 -7.29 -21.60 -15.62
CA GLN A 330 -7.87 -20.52 -14.80
C GLN A 330 -8.32 -19.32 -15.63
N ARG A 331 -7.57 -18.95 -16.68
CA ARG A 331 -7.97 -17.88 -17.61
C ARG A 331 -9.25 -18.26 -18.34
N ASN A 332 -9.30 -19.47 -18.88
CA ASN A 332 -10.46 -19.97 -19.61
C ASN A 332 -11.69 -20.07 -18.70
N ASP A 333 -11.53 -20.52 -17.46
CA ASP A 333 -12.61 -20.61 -16.50
C ASP A 333 -13.09 -19.22 -16.05
N GLY A 334 -12.19 -18.28 -15.77
CA GLY A 334 -12.56 -16.89 -15.48
C GLY A 334 -13.32 -16.21 -16.64
N ILE A 335 -12.89 -16.41 -17.89
CA ILE A 335 -13.59 -15.92 -19.09
C ILE A 335 -14.98 -16.54 -19.20
N ARG A 336 -15.10 -17.84 -18.95
CA ARG A 336 -16.37 -18.57 -18.98
C ARG A 336 -17.32 -18.04 -17.91
N THR A 337 -16.87 -17.94 -16.65
CA THR A 337 -17.66 -17.36 -15.54
C THR A 337 -18.13 -15.93 -15.86
N GLN A 338 -17.26 -15.07 -16.40
CA GLN A 338 -17.63 -13.69 -16.74
C GLN A 338 -18.69 -13.61 -17.85
N LEU A 339 -18.71 -14.59 -18.76
CA LEU A 339 -19.71 -14.71 -19.83
C LEU A 339 -20.94 -15.53 -19.40
N GLY A 340 -20.99 -16.01 -18.16
CA GLY A 340 -22.06 -16.90 -17.67
C GLY A 340 -22.04 -18.29 -18.30
N ILE A 341 -20.87 -18.76 -18.74
CA ILE A 341 -20.65 -20.07 -19.33
C ILE A 341 -20.14 -21.02 -18.21
N PRO A 342 -20.72 -22.21 -18.03
CA PRO A 342 -20.28 -23.16 -17.01
C PRO A 342 -18.83 -23.64 -17.21
N THR A 343 -18.11 -23.85 -16.11
CA THR A 343 -16.70 -24.31 -16.08
C THR A 343 -16.57 -25.76 -15.62
N ALA A 344 -15.49 -26.44 -16.01
CA ALA A 344 -15.33 -27.88 -15.79
C ALA A 344 -14.98 -28.28 -14.34
N GLY A 345 -14.87 -27.31 -13.42
CA GLY A 345 -14.59 -27.50 -12.00
C GLY A 345 -15.77 -27.22 -11.06
N GLU A 346 -16.96 -26.96 -11.59
CA GLU A 346 -18.18 -26.77 -10.79
C GLU A 346 -18.70 -28.14 -10.30
N ASP A 347 -18.32 -28.51 -9.08
CA ASP A 347 -19.20 -29.31 -8.21
C ASP A 347 -20.25 -28.35 -7.66
N ASP A 348 -21.53 -28.69 -7.86
CA ASP A 348 -22.69 -27.82 -7.72
C ASP A 348 -22.74 -27.07 -6.36
N GLY A 349 -22.49 -25.76 -6.40
CA GLY A 349 -22.94 -24.82 -5.37
C GLY A 349 -24.14 -24.02 -5.91
N PRO A 350 -25.28 -23.94 -5.20
CA PRO A 350 -26.50 -23.36 -5.75
C PRO A 350 -26.34 -21.87 -6.04
N ASP A 351 -26.92 -21.42 -7.16
CA ASP A 351 -27.00 -20.03 -7.62
C ASP A 351 -27.21 -19.05 -6.45
N MET A 352 -26.21 -18.17 -6.27
CA MET A 352 -26.12 -17.19 -5.18
C MET A 352 -26.90 -15.92 -5.56
N GLU A 353 -28.21 -16.04 -5.78
CA GLU A 353 -29.08 -14.87 -5.91
C GLU A 353 -29.43 -14.29 -4.51
N PRO A 354 -29.38 -12.95 -4.33
CA PRO A 354 -29.84 -12.31 -3.10
C PRO A 354 -31.31 -12.64 -2.82
N VAL A 355 -31.59 -13.14 -1.62
CA VAL A 355 -32.95 -13.54 -1.21
C VAL A 355 -33.56 -12.48 -0.29
N PRO A 356 -34.86 -12.15 -0.44
CA PRO A 356 -35.51 -11.22 0.46
C PRO A 356 -35.71 -11.84 1.85
N CYS A 357 -35.40 -11.06 2.90
CA CYS A 357 -35.65 -11.43 4.28
C CYS A 357 -37.13 -11.76 4.51
N SER A 358 -37.42 -12.91 5.14
CA SER A 358 -38.79 -13.39 5.37
C SER A 358 -39.59 -12.51 6.33
N ASN A 359 -38.93 -11.67 7.13
CA ASN A 359 -39.56 -10.77 8.09
C ASN A 359 -39.70 -9.34 7.52
N CYS A 360 -38.58 -8.66 7.25
CA CYS A 360 -38.58 -7.24 6.86
C CYS A 360 -38.35 -6.98 5.36
N ARG A 361 -38.20 -8.04 4.55
CA ARG A 361 -37.97 -8.02 3.09
C ARG A 361 -36.70 -7.31 2.59
N GLU A 362 -35.76 -6.99 3.48
CA GLU A 362 -34.42 -6.54 3.09
C GLU A 362 -33.71 -7.60 2.24
N LEU A 363 -33.01 -7.20 1.17
CA LEU A 363 -32.30 -8.13 0.31
C LEU A 363 -31.05 -8.63 1.02
N LEU A 364 -31.03 -9.93 1.31
CA LEU A 364 -29.92 -10.58 1.99
C LEU A 364 -28.88 -11.03 1.00
N GLN A 365 -27.65 -10.62 1.22
CA GLN A 365 -26.53 -11.14 0.44
C GLN A 365 -26.38 -12.64 0.68
N PRO A 366 -25.83 -13.37 -0.28
CA PRO A 366 -25.66 -14.81 -0.16
C PRO A 366 -24.88 -15.24 1.09
N SER A 367 -23.88 -14.47 1.51
CA SER A 367 -23.05 -14.68 2.70
C SER A 367 -23.68 -14.29 4.05
N GLU A 368 -24.79 -13.54 4.05
CA GLU A 368 -25.41 -13.04 5.28
C GLU A 368 -26.23 -14.14 5.98
N ARG A 369 -25.80 -14.54 7.19
CA ARG A 369 -26.52 -15.55 8.01
C ARG A 369 -27.74 -14.96 8.73
N PHE A 370 -27.72 -13.65 8.99
CA PHE A 370 -28.79 -12.91 9.66
C PHE A 370 -29.09 -11.62 8.90
N CYS A 371 -30.34 -11.17 8.96
CA CYS A 371 -30.74 -9.93 8.33
C CYS A 371 -30.08 -8.73 9.02
N PRO A 372 -29.30 -7.90 8.31
CA PRO A 372 -28.60 -6.75 8.90
C PRO A 372 -29.56 -5.67 9.42
N LYS A 373 -30.82 -5.70 9.00
CA LYS A 373 -31.84 -4.70 9.36
C LYS A 373 -32.74 -5.11 10.52
N CYS A 374 -33.00 -6.41 10.70
CA CYS A 374 -33.96 -6.87 11.72
C CYS A 374 -33.51 -8.10 12.52
N GLY A 375 -32.29 -8.60 12.29
CA GLY A 375 -31.73 -9.75 13.01
C GLY A 375 -32.40 -11.10 12.72
N GLU A 376 -33.32 -11.18 11.74
CA GLU A 376 -33.98 -12.44 11.40
C GLU A 376 -32.98 -13.42 10.75
N PRO A 377 -32.89 -14.68 11.22
CA PRO A 377 -32.04 -15.69 10.60
C PRO A 377 -32.47 -16.00 9.16
N LYS A 378 -31.50 -16.09 8.24
CA LYS A 378 -31.75 -16.46 6.85
C LYS A 378 -32.21 -17.91 6.72
N ASP A 379 -31.60 -18.80 7.52
CA ASP A 379 -31.88 -20.23 7.52
C ASP A 379 -33.23 -20.58 8.21
N PRO A 380 -34.13 -21.31 7.53
CA PRO A 380 -35.43 -21.71 8.11
C PRO A 380 -35.33 -22.58 9.36
N GLY A 381 -34.32 -23.43 9.47
CA GLY A 381 -34.08 -24.29 10.64
C GLY A 381 -33.65 -23.47 11.86
N VAL A 382 -32.76 -22.49 11.67
CA VAL A 382 -32.35 -21.55 12.72
C VAL A 382 -33.52 -20.67 13.18
N ARG A 383 -34.41 -20.26 12.28
CA ARG A 383 -35.67 -19.57 12.65
C ARG A 383 -36.55 -20.44 13.54
N LEU A 384 -36.75 -21.70 13.16
CA LEU A 384 -37.57 -22.63 13.93
C LEU A 384 -36.97 -22.92 15.31
N ALA A 385 -35.64 -23.01 15.40
CA ALA A 385 -34.92 -23.17 16.66
C ALA A 385 -35.08 -21.94 17.57
N LYS A 386 -34.95 -20.71 17.03
CA LYS A 386 -35.20 -19.47 17.76
C LYS A 386 -36.65 -19.39 18.29
N SER A 387 -37.64 -19.75 17.47
CA SER A 387 -39.04 -19.80 17.90
C SER A 387 -39.28 -20.85 18.98
N ARG A 388 -38.74 -22.06 18.81
CA ARG A 388 -38.84 -23.14 19.82
C ARG A 388 -38.17 -22.77 21.13
N MET A 389 -36.97 -22.20 21.11
CA MET A 389 -36.31 -21.73 22.33
C MET A 389 -37.11 -20.62 23.03
N THR A 390 -37.71 -19.71 22.25
CA THR A 390 -38.57 -18.65 22.83
C THR A 390 -39.84 -19.25 23.44
N GLU A 391 -40.42 -20.26 22.81
CA GLU A 391 -41.55 -21.05 23.31
C GLU A 391 -41.18 -21.92 24.52
N ASP A 392 -40.02 -22.57 24.53
CA ASP A 392 -39.54 -23.43 25.62
C ASP A 392 -39.10 -22.61 26.83
N VAL A 393 -38.48 -21.43 26.63
CA VAL A 393 -38.20 -20.48 27.71
C VAL A 393 -39.50 -19.93 28.28
N SER A 394 -40.48 -19.56 27.43
CA SER A 394 -41.77 -19.09 27.92
C SER A 394 -42.60 -20.20 28.59
N ALA A 395 -42.56 -21.44 28.10
CA ALA A 395 -43.20 -22.62 28.68
C ALA A 395 -42.52 -23.13 29.96
N GLY A 396 -41.19 -23.10 30.02
CA GLY A 396 -40.41 -23.39 31.22
C GLY A 396 -40.71 -22.39 32.35
N LEU A 397 -40.96 -21.12 32.00
CA LEU A 397 -41.43 -20.12 32.96
C LEU A 397 -42.90 -20.35 33.38
N ILE A 398 -43.73 -21.04 32.57
CA ILE A 398 -45.17 -21.27 32.84
C ILE A 398 -45.38 -22.34 33.92
N ASN A 399 -44.45 -23.29 34.11
CA ASN A 399 -44.64 -24.44 35.00
C ASN A 399 -44.23 -24.25 36.48
N GLU A 400 -43.77 -23.06 36.89
CA GLU A 400 -43.55 -22.73 38.29
C GLU A 400 -44.16 -21.35 38.62
N ALA A 401 -45.49 -21.30 38.70
CA ALA A 401 -46.23 -20.10 39.07
C ALA A 401 -46.80 -20.24 40.49
N ASP A 402 -46.47 -19.29 41.37
CA ASP A 402 -47.40 -18.67 42.33
C ASP A 402 -46.71 -17.52 43.13
N ASP A 403 -46.23 -16.48 42.46
CA ASP A 403 -45.83 -15.22 43.14
C ASP A 403 -46.02 -13.97 42.23
N PRO A 404 -46.84 -12.97 42.62
CA PRO A 404 -47.05 -11.74 41.86
C PRO A 404 -45.80 -10.87 41.64
N GLU A 405 -44.74 -10.96 42.47
CA GLU A 405 -43.47 -10.25 42.19
C GLU A 405 -42.76 -10.82 40.96
N ARG A 406 -42.91 -12.11 40.67
CA ARG A 406 -42.30 -12.77 39.50
C ARG A 406 -43.01 -12.43 38.19
N THR A 407 -44.27 -12.00 38.22
CA THR A 407 -44.99 -11.51 37.04
C THR A 407 -44.40 -10.20 36.53
N GLN A 408 -44.00 -9.30 37.43
CA GLN A 408 -43.28 -8.08 37.05
C GLN A 408 -41.85 -8.37 36.57
N LEU A 409 -41.18 -9.35 37.20
CA LEU A 409 -39.86 -9.81 36.74
C LEU A 409 -39.94 -10.43 35.34
N ARG A 410 -40.98 -11.21 35.04
CA ARG A 410 -41.27 -11.75 33.69
C ARG A 410 -41.47 -10.67 32.65
N ALA A 411 -42.28 -9.66 32.93
CA ALA A 411 -42.51 -8.55 32.00
C ALA A 411 -41.20 -7.80 31.68
N ARG A 412 -40.34 -7.60 32.70
CA ARG A 412 -39.00 -7.03 32.51
C ARG A 412 -38.06 -7.96 31.75
N LEU A 413 -38.04 -9.26 32.04
CA LEU A 413 -37.17 -10.21 31.35
C LEU A 413 -37.55 -10.38 29.88
N GLN A 414 -38.85 -10.41 29.55
CA GLN A 414 -39.34 -10.43 28.17
C GLN A 414 -38.97 -9.14 27.41
N GLN A 415 -38.96 -8.00 28.11
CA GLN A 415 -38.53 -6.73 27.54
C GLN A 415 -37.02 -6.68 27.30
N GLU A 416 -36.20 -7.32 28.15
CA GLU A 416 -34.74 -7.39 27.99
C GLU A 416 -34.30 -8.48 27.00
N LEU A 417 -34.96 -9.63 26.94
CA LEU A 417 -34.75 -10.68 25.93
C LEU A 417 -35.23 -10.27 24.53
N GLY A 418 -36.06 -9.24 24.43
CA GLY A 418 -36.42 -8.60 23.17
C GLY A 418 -35.36 -7.61 22.66
N LYS A 419 -34.27 -7.38 23.40
CA LYS A 419 -33.15 -6.53 22.96
C LYS A 419 -32.07 -7.36 22.30
N ASP A 420 -31.63 -6.90 21.13
CA ASP A 420 -30.74 -7.61 20.21
C ASP A 420 -29.39 -8.02 20.86
N GLU A 421 -28.90 -7.26 21.83
CA GLU A 421 -27.61 -7.54 22.50
C GLU A 421 -27.62 -8.82 23.35
N VAL A 422 -28.73 -9.14 24.02
CA VAL A 422 -28.80 -10.28 24.96
C VAL A 422 -28.98 -11.61 24.22
N VAL A 423 -29.72 -11.59 23.11
CA VAL A 423 -29.95 -12.77 22.26
C VAL A 423 -28.69 -13.16 21.51
N ASN A 424 -27.92 -12.18 21.03
CA ASN A 424 -26.64 -12.43 20.36
C ASN A 424 -25.61 -13.01 21.35
N LEU A 425 -25.52 -12.47 22.57
CA LEU A 425 -24.63 -13.00 23.63
C LEU A 425 -24.96 -14.45 24.07
N LEU A 426 -26.23 -14.85 24.03
CA LEU A 426 -26.66 -16.22 24.34
C LEU A 426 -26.40 -17.20 23.18
N MET A 427 -26.49 -16.73 21.94
CA MET A 427 -26.23 -17.54 20.75
C MET A 427 -24.73 -17.73 20.48
N ASP A 428 -23.88 -16.73 20.73
CA ASP A 428 -22.42 -16.87 20.60
C ASP A 428 -21.88 -17.94 21.57
N ARG A 429 -22.44 -18.02 22.78
CA ARG A 429 -22.04 -19.01 23.79
C ARG A 429 -22.45 -20.45 23.48
N LEU A 430 -23.39 -20.65 22.56
CA LEU A 430 -23.88 -21.97 22.10
C LEU A 430 -23.19 -22.45 20.83
N LEU A 431 -22.46 -21.57 20.14
CA LEU A 431 -21.65 -21.91 18.96
C LEU A 431 -20.18 -22.19 19.32
N ASP A 432 -19.79 -21.89 20.56
CA ASP A 432 -18.48 -22.20 21.15
C ASP A 432 -18.47 -23.56 21.92
N GLU A 433 -19.59 -24.30 21.96
CA GLU A 433 -19.69 -25.73 22.35
C GLU A 433 -19.97 -26.59 21.11
#